data_AF-A0A7W0EJ30-F1
#
_entry.id   AF-A0A7W0EJ30-F1
#
_cell.length_a   1.000
_cell.length_b   1.000
_cell.length_c   1.000
_cell.angle_alpha   90.00
_cell.angle_beta   90.00
_cell.angle_gamma   90.00
#
_symmetry.space_group_name_H-M   'P 1'
#
loop_
_entity.id
_entity.type
_entity.pdbx_description
1 polymer ?
#
loop_
_entity_poly.entity_id
_entity_poly.type
_entity_poly.pdbx_seq_one_letter_code
_entity_poly.pdbx_strand_id
1 'polypeptide(L)'
;MAINIEQKKIVKSDLVKQLQIAPEITKIIVFGSFLHDDAPNDIDVAIVQNSNLPYLALAMKYRKMTRAVARQLPLDIIPLKMGAKDCTIMDAIAQGEVIYER
;
A
#
# COMPACT_ATOMS: atom_id res chain seq x y z
N MET A 1 -10.58 17.97 -2.22
CA MET A 1 -9.41 18.37 -3.03
C MET A 1 -9.21 17.26 -4.05
N ALA A 2 -9.29 17.51 -5.35
CA ALA A 2 -9.06 16.47 -6.35
C ALA A 2 -7.56 16.23 -6.51
N ILE A 3 -7.11 14.97 -6.45
CA ILE A 3 -5.70 14.61 -6.63
C ILE A 3 -5.47 14.36 -8.13
N ASN A 4 -4.58 15.12 -8.75
CA ASN A 4 -4.32 14.95 -10.18
C ASN A 4 -3.36 13.76 -10.44
N ILE A 5 -3.23 13.36 -11.71
CA ILE A 5 -2.40 12.22 -12.13
C ILE A 5 -0.94 12.36 -11.65
N GLU A 6 -0.37 13.57 -11.72
CA GLU A 6 1.01 13.81 -11.29
C GLU A 6 1.16 13.66 -9.77
N GLN A 7 0.20 14.13 -8.98
CA GLN A 7 0.17 13.93 -7.54
C GLN A 7 0.04 12.44 -7.18
N LYS A 8 -0.78 11.68 -7.90
CA LYS A 8 -0.86 10.21 -7.71
C LYS A 8 0.49 9.54 -7.95
N LYS A 9 1.23 9.94 -8.98
CA LYS A 9 2.58 9.42 -9.27
C LYS A 9 3.57 9.75 -8.15
N ILE A 10 3.55 10.99 -7.64
CA ILE A 10 4.40 11.41 -6.52
C ILE A 10 4.11 10.56 -5.28
N VAL A 11 2.84 10.40 -4.93
CA VAL A 11 2.40 9.58 -3.80
C VAL A 11 2.87 8.13 -3.93
N LYS A 12 2.69 7.51 -5.10
CA LYS A 12 3.20 6.15 -5.37
C LYS A 12 4.71 6.08 -5.22
N SER A 13 5.45 7.04 -5.77
CA SER A 13 6.92 7.11 -5.65
C SER A 13 7.37 7.22 -4.19
N ASP A 14 6.69 8.05 -3.39
CA ASP A 14 7.00 8.25 -1.98
C ASP A 14 6.70 7.00 -1.15
N LEU A 15 5.60 6.29 -1.44
CA LEU A 15 5.28 5.00 -0.84
C LEU A 15 6.41 3.99 -1.09
N VAL A 16 6.86 3.85 -2.35
CA VAL A 16 7.96 2.93 -2.70
C VAL A 16 9.22 3.32 -1.94
N LYS A 17 9.62 4.59 -1.97
CA LYS A 17 10.84 5.06 -1.27
C LYS A 17 10.82 4.74 0.22
N GLN A 18 9.67 4.94 0.88
CA GLN A 18 9.53 4.75 2.31
C GLN A 18 9.43 3.27 2.70
N LEU A 19 8.83 2.43 1.86
CA LEU A 19 8.58 1.02 2.17
C LEU A 19 9.70 0.08 1.69
N GLN A 20 10.34 0.35 0.54
CA GLN A 20 11.34 -0.56 -0.05
C GLN A 20 12.56 -0.83 0.85
N ILE A 21 12.83 0.04 1.83
CA ILE A 21 13.89 -0.11 2.81
C ILE A 21 13.62 -1.25 3.82
N ALA A 22 12.36 -1.69 3.96
CA ALA A 22 12.02 -2.82 4.79
C ALA A 22 12.41 -4.13 4.07
N PRO A 23 13.33 -4.94 4.63
CA PRO A 23 13.83 -6.12 3.94
C PRO A 23 12.75 -7.18 3.77
N GLU A 24 11.75 -7.22 4.64
CA GLU A 24 10.69 -8.22 4.57
C GLU A 24 9.65 -7.97 3.48
N ILE A 25 9.59 -6.75 2.93
CA ILE A 25 8.62 -6.39 1.90
C ILE A 25 9.09 -6.94 0.56
N THR A 26 8.24 -7.73 -0.08
CA THR A 26 8.50 -8.32 -1.40
C THR A 26 7.68 -7.67 -2.51
N LYS A 27 6.48 -7.15 -2.18
CA LYS A 27 5.61 -6.48 -3.15
C LYS A 27 4.77 -5.39 -2.50
N ILE A 28 4.57 -4.29 -3.21
CA ILE A 28 3.65 -3.21 -2.82
C ILE A 28 2.61 -3.04 -3.92
N ILE A 29 1.35 -3.14 -3.56
CA ILE A 29 0.21 -3.07 -4.48
C ILE A 29 -0.70 -1.95 -3.99
N VAL A 30 -1.02 -1.00 -4.86
CA VAL A 30 -2.04 0.02 -4.61
C VAL A 30 -3.32 -0.45 -5.27
N PHE A 31 -4.46 -0.34 -4.58
CA PHE A 31 -5.75 -0.77 -5.12
C PHE A 31 -6.86 0.17 -4.67
N GLY A 32 -8.11 -0.17 -4.98
CA GLY A 32 -9.29 0.60 -4.55
C GLY A 32 -9.51 1.88 -5.35
N SER A 33 -10.22 2.83 -4.72
CA SER A 33 -10.67 4.08 -5.36
C SER A 33 -9.50 4.92 -5.90
N PHE A 34 -8.33 4.84 -5.26
CA PHE A 34 -7.14 5.60 -5.64
C PHE A 34 -6.71 5.39 -7.10
N LEU A 35 -6.93 4.20 -7.66
CA LEU A 35 -6.57 3.91 -9.05
C LEU A 35 -7.54 4.50 -10.06
N HIS A 36 -8.85 4.46 -9.77
CA HIS A 36 -9.90 4.70 -10.77
C HIS A 36 -10.63 6.03 -10.60
N ASP A 37 -10.71 6.58 -9.39
CA ASP A 37 -11.43 7.83 -9.13
C ASP A 37 -10.55 9.06 -9.33
N ASP A 38 -11.11 10.13 -9.88
CA ASP A 38 -10.43 11.43 -10.04
C ASP A 38 -10.25 12.17 -8.70
N ALA A 39 -11.02 11.79 -7.67
CA ALA A 39 -10.97 12.38 -6.33
C ALA A 39 -11.07 11.29 -5.23
N PRO A 40 -10.04 10.43 -5.10
CA PRO A 40 -10.03 9.39 -4.08
C PRO A 40 -9.91 10.02 -2.69
N ASN A 41 -10.61 9.44 -1.73
CA ASN A 41 -10.60 9.92 -0.33
C ASN A 41 -9.49 9.28 0.50
N ASP A 42 -8.98 8.14 0.05
CA ASP A 42 -7.97 7.33 0.71
C ASP A 42 -7.09 6.58 -0.30
N ILE A 43 -6.08 5.89 0.23
CA ILE A 43 -5.18 5.03 -0.51
C ILE A 43 -5.22 3.66 0.15
N ASP A 44 -5.66 2.64 -0.57
CA ASP A 44 -5.58 1.27 -0.13
C ASP A 44 -4.28 0.64 -0.62
N VAL A 45 -3.44 0.16 0.31
CA VAL A 45 -2.13 -0.42 0.01
C VAL A 45 -2.01 -1.80 0.62
N ALA A 46 -1.78 -2.80 -0.23
CA ALA A 46 -1.44 -4.14 0.17
C ALA A 46 0.06 -4.33 0.10
N ILE A 47 0.63 -4.87 1.17
CA ILE A 47 2.06 -5.12 1.30
C ILE A 47 2.27 -6.61 1.44
N VAL A 48 2.81 -7.24 0.40
CA VAL A 48 3.23 -8.65 0.49
C VAL A 48 4.57 -8.69 1.19
N GLN A 49 4.66 -9.52 2.22
CA GLN A 49 5.83 -9.62 3.08
C GLN A 49 6.10 -11.06 3.53
N ASN A 50 7.34 -11.33 3.95
CA ASN A 50 7.83 -12.64 4.39
C ASN A 50 8.29 -12.68 5.87
N SER A 51 7.94 -11.68 6.66
CA SER A 51 8.20 -11.61 8.10
C SER A 51 7.34 -12.61 8.90
N ASN A 52 7.85 -12.95 10.08
CA ASN A 52 7.13 -13.70 11.11
C ASN A 52 6.46 -12.81 12.16
N LEU A 53 6.51 -11.48 11.99
CA LEU A 53 5.81 -10.57 12.88
C LEU A 53 4.28 -10.70 12.73
N PRO A 54 3.52 -10.49 13.81
CA PRO A 54 2.06 -10.53 13.76
C PRO A 54 1.51 -9.34 12.95
N TYR A 55 0.31 -9.54 12.39
CA TYR A 55 -0.37 -8.56 11.52
C TYR A 55 -0.37 -7.13 12.09
N LEU A 56 -0.79 -6.97 13.35
CA LEU A 56 -0.89 -5.65 13.98
C LEU A 56 0.47 -4.94 14.06
N ALA A 57 1.55 -5.68 14.38
CA ALA A 57 2.88 -5.10 14.47
C ALA A 57 3.38 -4.63 13.10
N LEU A 58 3.13 -5.40 12.06
CA LEU A 58 3.47 -5.02 10.67
C LEU A 58 2.64 -3.82 10.22
N ALA A 59 1.33 -3.84 10.45
CA ALA A 59 0.45 -2.75 10.07
C ALA A 59 0.84 -1.43 10.77
N MET A 60 1.22 -1.47 12.04
CA MET A 60 1.72 -0.31 12.77
C MET A 60 3.11 0.14 12.29
N LYS A 61 4.01 -0.80 12.01
CA LYS A 61 5.34 -0.51 11.45
C LYS A 61 5.21 0.25 10.13
N TYR A 62 4.41 -0.28 9.20
CA TYR A 62 4.24 0.34 7.88
C TYR A 62 3.52 1.67 7.95
N ARG A 63 2.46 1.81 8.77
CA ARG A 63 1.81 3.11 9.01
C ARG A 63 2.78 4.15 9.56
N LYS A 64 3.71 3.76 10.44
CA LYS A 64 4.75 4.66 10.95
C LYS A 64 5.71 5.09 9.83
N MET A 65 6.12 4.15 8.98
CA MET A 65 7.02 4.41 7.85
C MET A 65 6.39 5.36 6.84
N THR A 66 5.08 5.23 6.58
CA THR A 66 4.34 6.00 5.57
C THR A 66 3.66 7.26 6.11
N ARG A 67 3.98 7.70 7.32
CA ARG A 67 3.38 8.89 7.95
C ARG A 67 3.44 10.15 7.09
N ALA A 68 4.49 10.30 6.28
CA ALA A 68 4.60 11.46 5.38
C ALA A 68 3.53 11.43 4.28
N VAL A 69 3.20 10.25 3.77
CA VAL A 69 2.12 10.04 2.78
C VAL A 69 0.74 10.20 3.43
N ALA A 70 0.55 9.62 4.62
CA ALA A 70 -0.72 9.69 5.36
C ALA A 70 -1.15 11.12 5.75
N ARG A 71 -0.21 12.08 5.77
CA ARG A 71 -0.52 13.51 5.96
C ARG A 71 -1.12 14.18 4.73
N GLN A 72 -0.94 13.60 3.55
CA GLN A 72 -1.46 14.11 2.28
C GLN A 72 -2.83 13.51 1.99
N LEU A 73 -2.97 12.20 2.16
CA LEU A 73 -4.21 11.46 1.96
C LEU A 73 -4.28 10.30 2.97
N PRO A 74 -5.43 10.02 3.59
CA PRO A 74 -5.62 8.84 4.43
C PRO A 74 -5.11 7.57 3.73
N LEU A 75 -4.40 6.74 4.48
CA LEU A 75 -3.72 5.57 3.95
C LEU A 75 -4.10 4.36 4.78
N ASP A 76 -4.71 3.37 4.14
CA ASP A 76 -4.94 2.06 4.73
C ASP A 76 -3.90 1.06 4.24
N ILE A 77 -3.33 0.30 5.18
CA ILE A 77 -2.24 -0.64 4.90
C ILE A 77 -2.65 -2.01 5.38
N ILE A 78 -2.60 -2.96 4.45
CA ILE A 78 -2.92 -4.36 4.66
C ILE A 78 -1.65 -5.20 4.45
N PRO A 79 -0.95 -5.60 5.53
CA PRO A 79 0.12 -6.58 5.46
C PRO A 79 -0.43 -7.96 5.06
N LEU A 80 0.11 -8.51 3.99
CA LEU A 80 -0.20 -9.85 3.51
C LEU A 80 1.00 -10.76 3.66
N LYS A 81 0.80 -11.92 4.28
CA LYS A 81 1.82 -12.96 4.29
C LYS A 81 1.88 -13.59 2.91
N MET A 82 3.09 -13.81 2.41
CA MET A 82 3.31 -14.53 1.16
C MET A 82 2.57 -15.88 1.15
N GLY A 83 1.72 -16.09 0.15
CA GLY A 83 0.92 -17.32 0.02
C GLY A 83 -0.40 -17.35 0.79
N ALA A 84 -0.85 -16.24 1.37
CA ALA A 84 -2.22 -16.13 1.88
C ALA A 84 -3.22 -16.24 0.71
N LYS A 85 -4.08 -17.26 0.72
CA LYS A 85 -5.01 -17.57 -0.38
C LYS A 85 -6.46 -17.15 -0.13
N ASP A 86 -6.85 -16.86 1.12
CA ASP A 86 -8.26 -16.82 1.50
C ASP A 86 -8.66 -15.52 2.21
N CYS A 87 -8.76 -14.42 1.47
CA CYS A 87 -9.43 -13.20 1.94
C CYS A 87 -10.29 -12.60 0.84
N THR A 88 -11.49 -12.12 1.18
CA THR A 88 -12.42 -11.39 0.29
C THR A 88 -11.80 -10.16 -0.38
N ILE A 89 -10.68 -9.67 0.15
CA ILE A 89 -9.93 -8.51 -0.36
C ILE A 89 -8.97 -8.90 -1.51
N MET A 90 -8.71 -10.20 -1.74
CA MET A 90 -7.79 -10.65 -2.79
C MET A 90 -8.24 -10.23 -4.20
N ASP A 91 -9.54 -10.22 -4.48
CA ASP A 91 -10.06 -9.80 -5.79
C ASP A 91 -9.78 -8.32 -6.06
N ALA A 92 -9.94 -7.46 -5.04
CA ALA A 92 -9.61 -6.04 -5.14
C ALA A 92 -8.10 -5.82 -5.33
N ILE A 93 -7.26 -6.61 -4.65
CA ILE A 93 -5.80 -6.55 -4.78
C ILE A 93 -5.35 -7.07 -6.14
N ALA A 94 -6.02 -8.07 -6.70
CA ALA A 94 -5.73 -8.62 -8.02
C ALA A 94 -6.01 -7.61 -9.15
N GLN A 95 -6.95 -6.70 -8.94
CA GLN A 95 -7.21 -5.55 -9.83
C GLN A 95 -6.29 -4.35 -9.52
N GLY A 96 -5.49 -4.45 -8.46
CA GLY A 96 -4.55 -3.42 -8.04
C GLY A 96 -3.33 -3.27 -8.97
N GLU A 97 -2.64 -2.16 -8.80
CA GLU A 97 -1.40 -1.83 -9.51
C GLU A 97 -0.20 -2.16 -8.63
N VAL A 98 0.71 -3.01 -9.14
CA VAL A 98 1.98 -3.30 -8.50
C VAL A 98 2.93 -2.10 -8.72
N ILE A 99 3.28 -1.41 -7.64
CA ILE A 99 4.20 -0.26 -7.70
C ILE A 99 5.64 -0.62 -7.29
N TYR A 100 5.83 -1.80 -6.70
CA TYR A 100 7.14 -2.34 -6.33
C TYR A 100 7.10 -3.87 -6.23
N GLU A 101 8.14 -4.54 -6.71
CA GLU A 101 8.38 -5.98 -6.58
C GLU A 101 9.89 -6.26 -6.48
N ARG A 102 10.29 -7.24 -5.66
CA ARG A 102 11.68 -7.70 -5.50
C ARG A 102 11.89 -9.10 -6.04
#